data_AF-A0A917PE60-F1
#
_entry.id   AF-A0A917PE60-F1
#
_cell.length_a   1.000
_cell.length_b   1.000
_cell.length_c   1.000
_cell.angle_alpha   90.00
_cell.angle_beta   90.00
_cell.angle_gamma   90.00
#
_symmetry.space_group_name_H-M   'P 1'
#
loop_
_entity.id
_entity.type
_entity.pdbx_description
1 polymer ?
#
loop_
_entity_poly.entity_id
_entity_poly.type
_entity_poly.pdbx_seq_one_letter_code
_entity_poly.pdbx_strand_id
1 'polypeptide(L)'
;MKPRQVEVAIIRILNSAISELQDPRVPMIVTIERVSLTQDYSVARVYVSSIGENGPLVEALNNARGRLQHEVGHGLKLRRVPLLEFYPAGASPFDRLPVGDAP
;
A
#
# COMPACT_ATOMS: atom_id res chain seq x y z
N MET A 1 -10.32 6.04 -15.42
CA MET A 1 -9.22 6.81 -14.79
C MET A 1 -7.90 6.27 -15.31
N LYS A 2 -6.87 7.11 -15.50
CA LYS A 2 -5.53 6.61 -15.87
C LYS A 2 -4.92 5.88 -14.64
N PRO A 3 -4.27 4.72 -14.78
CA PRO A 3 -3.76 3.93 -13.65
C PRO A 3 -2.87 4.75 -12.72
N ARG A 4 -1.97 5.55 -13.31
CA ARG A 4 -1.07 6.45 -12.59
C ARG A 4 -1.79 7.48 -11.70
N GLN A 5 -2.98 7.94 -12.09
CA GLN A 5 -3.74 8.87 -11.24
C GLN A 5 -4.35 8.17 -10.04
N VAL A 6 -4.76 6.91 -10.20
CA VAL A 6 -5.29 6.10 -9.10
C VAL A 6 -4.17 5.79 -8.11
N GLU A 7 -2.98 5.40 -8.58
CA GLU A 7 -1.81 5.15 -7.74
C GLU A 7 -1.44 6.39 -6.91
N VAL A 8 -1.35 7.57 -7.54
CA VAL A 8 -1.06 8.83 -6.84
C VAL A 8 -2.14 9.15 -5.81
N ALA A 9 -3.41 8.89 -6.11
CA ALA A 9 -4.50 9.12 -5.16
C ALA A 9 -4.43 8.13 -3.98
N ILE A 10 -4.12 6.85 -4.22
CA ILE A 10 -3.88 5.85 -3.15
C ILE A 10 -2.74 6.32 -2.25
N ILE A 11 -1.61 6.76 -2.81
CA ILE A 11 -0.47 7.26 -2.03
C ILE A 11 -0.92 8.38 -1.09
N ARG A 12 -1.70 9.35 -1.58
CA ARG A 12 -2.17 10.47 -0.76
C ARG A 12 -3.08 10.02 0.38
N ILE A 13 -4.04 9.14 0.09
CA ILE A 13 -4.99 8.63 1.08
C ILE A 13 -4.25 7.82 2.15
N LEU A 14 -3.34 6.93 1.72
CA LEU A 14 -2.58 6.09 2.64
C LEU A 14 -1.63 6.89 3.52
N ASN A 15 -0.98 7.95 3.02
CA ASN A 15 -0.14 8.80 3.87
C ASN A 15 -0.94 9.41 5.04
N SER A 16 -2.14 9.92 4.77
CA SER A 16 -3.03 10.43 5.82
C SER A 16 -3.44 9.31 6.77
N ALA A 17 -3.97 8.21 6.22
CA ALA A 17 -4.52 7.11 7.02
C ALA A 17 -3.47 6.42 7.90
N ILE A 18 -2.24 6.24 7.41
CA ILE A 18 -1.11 5.66 8.16
C ILE A 18 -0.69 6.59 9.30
N SER A 19 -0.66 7.90 9.06
CA SER A 19 -0.31 8.89 10.09
C SER A 19 -1.33 8.93 11.24
N GLU A 20 -2.55 8.47 11.02
CA GLU A 20 -3.63 8.38 12.03
C GLU A 20 -3.67 7.01 12.74
N LEU A 21 -2.79 6.06 12.39
CA LEU A 21 -2.69 4.78 13.07
C LEU A 21 -2.05 4.96 14.45
N GLN A 22 -2.73 4.48 15.48
CA GLN A 22 -2.22 4.42 16.85
C GLN A 22 -1.58 3.04 17.12
N ASP A 23 -0.57 2.67 16.34
CA ASP A 23 0.15 1.41 16.52
C ASP A 23 1.62 1.70 16.84
N PRO A 24 2.16 1.20 17.98
CA PRO A 24 3.55 1.47 18.38
C PRO A 24 4.59 0.90 17.40
N ARG A 25 4.21 -0.04 16.55
CA ARG A 25 5.08 -0.62 15.51
C ARG A 25 5.15 0.25 14.25
N VAL A 26 4.27 1.23 14.11
CA VAL A 26 4.30 2.21 13.02
C VAL A 26 5.18 3.38 13.47
N PRO A 27 6.38 3.57 12.88
CA PRO A 27 7.26 4.66 13.27
C PRO A 27 6.65 6.01 12.94
N MET A 28 7.13 7.06 13.63
CA MET A 28 6.63 8.43 13.41
C MET A 28 6.83 8.92 11.97
N ILE A 29 7.86 8.42 11.28
CA ILE A 29 8.17 8.75 9.89
C ILE A 29 8.10 7.48 9.06
N VAL A 30 7.03 7.39 8.26
CA VAL A 30 6.80 6.35 7.25
C VAL A 30 6.74 7.02 5.89
N THR A 31 7.43 6.44 4.92
CA THR A 31 7.47 6.90 3.53
C THR A 31 6.85 5.83 2.64
N ILE A 32 5.87 6.21 1.82
CA ILE A 32 5.38 5.37 0.72
C ILE A 32 6.19 5.71 -0.52
N GLU A 33 7.07 4.82 -0.96
CA GLU A 33 7.95 5.07 -2.11
C GLU A 33 7.23 4.82 -3.44
N ARG A 34 6.37 3.81 -3.47
CA ARG A 34 5.65 3.42 -4.69
C ARG A 34 4.36 2.71 -4.36
N VAL A 35 3.36 2.92 -5.21
CA VAL A 35 2.19 2.05 -5.33
C VAL A 35 2.15 1.53 -6.76
N SER A 36 1.94 0.23 -6.91
CA SER A 36 1.75 -0.42 -8.21
C SER A 36 0.43 -1.18 -8.21
N LEU A 37 -0.45 -0.84 -9.15
CA LEU A 37 -1.70 -1.54 -9.35
C LEU A 37 -1.52 -2.66 -10.39
N THR A 38 -2.16 -3.80 -10.16
CA THR A 38 -2.36 -4.83 -11.19
C THR A 38 -3.21 -4.29 -12.34
N GLN A 39 -3.11 -4.88 -13.53
CA GLN A 39 -3.85 -4.46 -14.73
C GLN A 39 -5.37 -4.38 -14.49
N ASP A 40 -5.92 -5.31 -13.71
CA ASP A 40 -7.35 -5.37 -13.35
C ASP A 40 -7.71 -4.58 -12.08
N TYR A 41 -6.81 -3.74 -11.55
CA TYR A 41 -7.03 -2.92 -10.35
C TYR A 41 -7.47 -3.72 -9.11
N SER A 42 -7.21 -5.02 -9.09
CA SER A 42 -7.68 -5.91 -8.02
C SER A 42 -6.72 -5.91 -6.83
N VAL A 43 -5.42 -5.65 -7.06
CA VAL A 43 -4.39 -5.57 -6.02
C VAL A 43 -3.59 -4.28 -6.18
N ALA A 44 -3.30 -3.62 -5.07
CA ALA A 44 -2.38 -2.50 -4.97
C ALA A 44 -1.19 -2.89 -4.08
N ARG A 45 -0.01 -3.03 -4.70
CA ARG A 45 1.25 -3.29 -4.00
C ARG A 45 1.83 -1.97 -3.53
N VAL A 46 1.97 -1.81 -2.23
CA VAL A 46 2.41 -0.58 -1.56
C VAL A 46 3.80 -0.83 -0.97
N TYR A 47 4.79 -0.09 -1.44
CA TYR A 47 6.18 -0.20 -0.98
C TYR A 47 6.45 0.90 0.03
N VAL A 48 6.84 0.51 1.24
CA VAL A 48 7.01 1.41 2.37
C VAL A 48 8.38 1.29 3.02
N SER A 49 8.91 2.41 3.48
CA SER A 49 10.09 2.48 4.33
C SER A 49 9.78 3.29 5.57
N SER A 50 10.50 2.99 6.64
CA SER A 50 10.60 3.84 7.83
C SER A 50 12.06 4.16 8.13
N ILE A 51 12.26 5.12 9.03
CA ILE A 51 13.57 5.31 9.66
C ILE A 51 13.84 4.09 10.55
N GLY A 52 14.75 3.21 10.12
CA GLY A 52 15.12 1.99 10.85
C GLY A 52 14.65 0.69 10.17
N GLU A 53 14.07 -0.23 10.94
CA GLU A 53 13.65 -1.55 10.47
C GLU A 53 12.25 -1.53 9.84
N ASN A 54 12.13 -2.05 8.62
CA ASN A 54 10.86 -2.06 7.88
C ASN A 54 9.96 -3.27 8.22
N GLY A 55 10.50 -4.34 8.82
CA GLY A 55 9.75 -5.56 9.11
C GLY A 55 8.53 -5.32 10.01
N PRO A 56 8.71 -4.76 11.22
CA PRO A 56 7.60 -4.46 12.13
C PRO A 56 6.56 -3.50 11.55
N LEU A 57 7.00 -2.52 10.76
CA LEU A 57 6.11 -1.60 10.04
C LEU A 57 5.20 -2.36 9.07
N VAL A 58 5.78 -3.23 8.23
CA VAL A 58 5.03 -3.97 7.22
C VAL A 58 4.01 -4.90 7.88
N GLU A 59 4.36 -5.55 8.99
CA GLU A 59 3.39 -6.36 9.75
C GLU A 59 2.24 -5.50 10.31
N ALA A 60 2.55 -4.35 10.89
CA ALA A 60 1.54 -3.45 11.46
C ALA A 60 0.57 -2.94 10.38
N LEU A 61 1.09 -2.54 9.21
CA LEU A 61 0.26 -2.11 8.09
C LEU A 61 -0.61 -3.25 7.52
N ASN A 62 -0.07 -4.46 7.46
CA ASN A 62 -0.85 -5.63 7.05
C ASN A 62 -1.96 -5.96 8.06
N ASN A 63 -1.74 -5.79 9.36
CA ASN A 63 -2.78 -5.92 10.38
C ASN A 63 -3.85 -4.81 10.25
N ALA A 64 -3.42 -3.58 9.94
CA ALA A 64 -4.31 -2.44 9.72
C ALA A 64 -4.96 -2.42 8.32
N ARG A 65 -4.66 -3.40 7.45
CA ARG A 65 -5.07 -3.44 6.04
C ARG A 65 -6.56 -3.20 5.82
N GLY A 66 -7.43 -3.78 6.65
CA GLY A 66 -8.88 -3.59 6.52
C GLY A 66 -9.31 -2.13 6.70
N ARG A 67 -8.74 -1.44 7.69
CA ARG A 67 -8.97 -0.01 7.93
C ARG A 67 -8.41 0.82 6.78
N LEU A 68 -7.18 0.55 6.36
CA LEU A 68 -6.53 1.27 5.25
C LEU A 68 -7.29 1.07 3.92
N GLN A 69 -7.81 -0.12 3.68
CA GLN A 69 -8.69 -0.39 2.53
C GLN A 69 -9.97 0.42 2.60
N HIS A 70 -10.58 0.54 3.78
CA HIS A 70 -11.78 1.35 3.96
C HIS A 70 -11.54 2.83 3.58
N GLU A 71 -10.44 3.42 4.07
CA GLU A 71 -10.06 4.79 3.74
C GLU A 71 -9.82 4.99 2.24
N VAL A 72 -9.10 4.06 1.60
CA VAL A 72 -8.87 4.08 0.15
C VAL A 72 -10.18 3.99 -0.64
N GLY A 73 -11.10 3.13 -0.22
CA GLY A 73 -12.42 3.00 -0.83
C GLY A 73 -13.24 4.28 -0.71
N HIS A 74 -13.23 4.89 0.47
CA HIS A 74 -13.92 6.15 0.73
C HIS A 74 -13.35 7.29 -0.12
N GLY A 75 -12.03 7.43 -0.18
CA GLY A 75 -11.36 8.51 -0.91
C GLY A 75 -11.42 8.40 -2.44
N LEU A 76 -11.42 7.18 -2.99
CA LEU A 76 -11.44 6.98 -4.45
C LEU A 76 -12.85 6.83 -5.05
N LYS A 77 -13.87 6.59 -4.23
CA LYS A 77 -15.24 6.28 -4.68
C LYS A 77 -15.29 5.14 -5.71
N LEU A 78 -14.42 4.15 -5.55
CA LEU A 78 -14.35 3.00 -6.45
C LEU A 78 -15.48 2.00 -6.16
N ARG A 79 -15.97 1.33 -7.20
CA ARG A 79 -16.92 0.22 -7.05
C ARG A 79 -16.28 -0.99 -6.36
N ARG A 80 -14.99 -1.22 -6.58
CA ARG A 80 -14.21 -2.29 -5.95
C ARG A 80 -12.89 -1.69 -5.48
N VAL A 81 -12.64 -1.81 -4.18
CA VAL A 81 -11.39 -1.34 -3.58
C VAL A 81 -10.31 -2.37 -3.86
N PRO A 82 -9.12 -1.97 -4.36
CA PRO A 82 -8.02 -2.88 -4.53
C PRO A 82 -7.59 -3.47 -3.18
N LEU A 83 -7.20 -4.73 -3.20
CA LEU A 83 -6.58 -5.37 -2.06
C LEU A 83 -5.18 -4.74 -1.83
N LEU A 84 -5.00 -4.07 -0.70
CA LEU A 84 -3.70 -3.49 -0.33
C LEU A 84 -2.73 -4.56 0.15
N GLU A 85 -1.53 -4.62 -0.40
CA GLU A 85 -0.43 -5.49 0.06
C GLU A 85 0.80 -4.64 0.34
N PHE A 86 1.32 -4.72 1.57
CA PHE A 86 2.45 -3.90 2.01
C PHE A 86 3.77 -4.67 1.92
N TYR A 87 4.78 -4.00 1.38
CA TYR A 87 6.13 -4.53 1.16
C TYR A 87 7.18 -3.54 1.66
N PRO A 88 8.35 -4.00 2.14
CA PRO A 88 9.45 -3.11 2.45
C PRO A 88 10.00 -2.48 1.16
N ALA A 89 10.34 -1.20 1.24
CA ALA A 89 11.04 -0.52 0.17
C ALA A 89 12.42 -1.17 -0.07
N GLY A 90 12.82 -1.23 -1.34
CA GLY A 90 13.97 -2.04 -1.76
C GLY A 90 13.63 -3.48 -2.13
N ALA A 91 12.42 -3.98 -1.81
CA ALA A 91 11.92 -5.20 -2.43
C ALA A 91 11.72 -4.94 -3.93
N SER A 92 12.49 -5.61 -4.78
CA SER A 92 12.28 -5.52 -6.21
C SER A 92 10.88 -6.07 -6.53
N PRO A 93 10.06 -5.40 -7.35
CA PRO A 93 8.82 -5.99 -7.85
C PRO A 93 9.07 -7.30 -8.62
N PHE A 94 10.32 -7.55 -9.05
CA PHE A 94 10.75 -8.78 -9.70
C PHE A 94 11.20 -9.88 -8.72
N ASP A 95 11.56 -9.55 -7.47
CA ASP A 95 12.02 -10.54 -6.47
C ASP A 95 10.89 -11.45 -5.97
N ARG A 96 9.63 -11.06 -6.21
CA ARG A 96 8.45 -11.81 -5.76
C ARG A 96 7.35 -11.84 -6.81
N LEU A 97 7.69 -12.04 -8.09
CA LEU A 97 6.67 -12.38 -9.07
C LEU A 97 6.15 -13.81 -8.73
N PRO A 98 4.89 -14.01 -8.31
CA PRO A 98 4.30 -15.33 -8.49
C PRO A 98 4.28 -15.58 -10.00
N VAL A 99 4.67 -16.78 -10.42
CA VAL A 99 4.80 -17.22 -11.83
C VAL A 99 3.43 -17.27 -12.56
N GLY A 100 2.47 -16.40 -12.24
CA GLY A 100 1.06 -16.54 -12.60
C GLY A 100 0.37 -15.34 -13.26
N ASP A 101 1.02 -14.19 -13.44
CA ASP A 101 0.45 -13.06 -14.20
C ASP A 101 1.19 -12.89 -15.55
N ALA A 102 1.15 -13.94 -16.38
CA ALA A 102 1.41 -13.87 -17.81
C ALA A 102 0.07 -14.14 -18.54
N PRO A 103 -0.18 -13.50 -19.70
CA PRO A 103 -1.51 -13.45 -20.33
C PRO A 103 -2.10 -14.82 -20.68
#